data_AF-A0A5C8L6X1-F1
#
_entry.id   AF-A0A5C8L6X1-F1
#
_cell.length_a   1.000
_cell.length_b   1.000
_cell.length_c   1.000
_cell.angle_alpha   90.00
_cell.angle_beta   90.00
_cell.angle_gamma   90.00
#
_symmetry.space_group_name_H-M   'P 1'
#
loop_
_entity.id
_entity.type
_entity.pdbx_description
1 polymer ?
#
loop_
_entity_poly.entity_id
_entity_poly.type
_entity_poly.pdbx_seq_one_letter_code
_entity_poly.pdbx_strand_id
1 'polypeptide(L)'
;MRKIIFTLTLALFTSMAFATEIVATVVFENLTDKELKSGEFTIIDLNEKIEISKAESFKITLPEKGKYQFSFVSDDFTAYTFYPTRINKRKNTITVRLMEKTEFKNTGIYSFPMNLETDLTDEQIEQRIENGTLNFIMHGIDSSIPKEYVEFKEKYGIGLIKENCVIDPLSFKRATENNQMIFDFLNKKYGTDWPNELKAKPFGIK
;
A
#
# COMPACT_ATOMS: atom_id res chain seq x y z
N MET A 1 24.87 -51.29 -54.35
CA MET A 1 24.25 -51.34 -53.01
C MET A 1 24.08 -49.91 -52.51
N ARG A 2 22.84 -49.43 -52.44
CA ARG A 2 22.48 -48.01 -52.31
C ARG A 2 22.34 -47.67 -50.82
N LYS A 3 23.19 -46.77 -50.30
CA LYS A 3 23.15 -46.32 -48.90
C LYS A 3 21.92 -45.43 -48.68
N ILE A 4 21.01 -45.85 -47.81
CA ILE A 4 19.85 -45.06 -47.37
C ILE A 4 20.29 -44.29 -46.12
N ILE A 5 20.38 -42.98 -46.23
CA ILE A 5 20.60 -42.08 -45.09
C ILE A 5 19.22 -41.75 -44.51
N PHE A 6 18.93 -42.24 -43.31
CA PHE A 6 17.75 -41.84 -42.55
C PHE A 6 18.02 -40.49 -41.89
N THR A 7 17.38 -39.43 -42.37
CA THR A 7 17.38 -38.12 -41.74
C THR A 7 16.30 -38.13 -40.64
N LEU A 8 16.73 -38.07 -39.38
CA LEU A 8 15.83 -37.96 -38.23
C LEU A 8 15.38 -36.50 -38.09
N THR A 9 14.17 -36.18 -38.55
CA THR A 9 13.53 -34.87 -38.31
C THR A 9 12.94 -34.84 -36.90
N LEU A 10 13.67 -34.24 -35.97
CA LEU A 10 13.18 -33.97 -34.61
C LEU A 10 12.19 -32.81 -34.66
N ALA A 11 10.89 -33.12 -34.76
CA ALA A 11 9.82 -32.14 -34.58
C ALA A 11 9.73 -31.76 -33.09
N LEU A 12 10.33 -30.62 -32.72
CA LEU A 12 10.09 -29.96 -31.44
C LEU A 12 8.65 -29.44 -31.41
N PHE A 13 7.72 -30.27 -30.94
CA PHE A 13 6.42 -29.80 -30.49
C PHE A 13 6.62 -29.06 -29.17
N THR A 14 6.88 -27.76 -29.23
CA THR A 14 6.69 -26.90 -28.07
C THR A 14 5.19 -26.74 -27.88
N SER A 15 4.63 -27.40 -26.86
CA SER A 15 3.28 -27.09 -26.43
C SER A 15 3.29 -25.65 -25.91
N MET A 16 2.70 -24.73 -26.68
CA MET A 16 2.35 -23.41 -26.16
C MET A 16 1.27 -23.64 -25.09
N ALA A 17 1.70 -23.81 -23.84
CA ALA A 17 0.79 -23.84 -22.71
C ALA A 17 0.27 -22.41 -22.51
N PHE A 18 -0.88 -22.11 -23.11
CA PHE A 18 -1.58 -20.86 -22.83
C PHE A 18 -1.89 -20.80 -21.34
N ALA A 19 -1.51 -19.69 -20.71
CA ALA A 19 -1.77 -19.48 -19.31
C ALA A 19 -3.28 -19.54 -19.06
N THR A 20 -3.69 -20.29 -18.04
CA THR A 20 -5.11 -20.52 -17.78
C THR A 20 -5.69 -19.32 -17.06
N GLU A 21 -6.68 -18.68 -17.69
CA GLU A 21 -7.42 -17.56 -17.11
C GLU A 21 -8.01 -17.91 -15.74
N ILE A 22 -8.14 -16.88 -14.90
CA ILE A 22 -8.74 -16.98 -13.58
C ILE A 22 -9.91 -16.03 -13.49
N VAL A 23 -11.06 -16.57 -13.12
CA VAL A 23 -12.19 -15.76 -12.68
C VAL A 23 -12.03 -15.47 -11.20
N ALA A 24 -11.88 -14.19 -10.86
CA ALA A 24 -11.86 -13.70 -9.49
C ALA A 24 -13.17 -12.99 -9.16
N THR A 25 -13.59 -13.06 -7.89
CA THR A 25 -14.82 -12.43 -7.39
C THR A 25 -14.43 -11.24 -6.53
N VAL A 26 -14.94 -10.08 -6.89
CA VAL A 26 -14.86 -8.86 -6.08
C VAL A 26 -16.12 -8.81 -5.23
N VAL A 27 -15.97 -8.68 -3.93
CA VAL A 27 -17.06 -8.58 -2.95
C VAL A 27 -16.94 -7.29 -2.18
N PHE A 28 -18.07 -6.65 -1.89
CA PHE A 28 -18.11 -5.45 -1.06
C PHE A 28 -18.55 -5.79 0.36
N GLU A 29 -17.84 -5.24 1.33
CA GLU A 29 -18.21 -5.26 2.74
C GLU A 29 -18.46 -3.81 3.18
N ASN A 30 -19.73 -3.40 3.14
CA ASN A 30 -20.11 -2.06 3.58
C ASN A 30 -20.34 -2.06 5.09
N LEU A 31 -19.46 -1.40 5.84
CA LEU A 31 -19.55 -1.27 7.29
C LEU A 31 -20.31 0.00 7.72
N THR A 32 -21.12 0.56 6.81
CA THR A 32 -21.89 1.78 7.03
C THR A 32 -23.32 1.58 6.53
N ASP A 33 -24.21 2.50 6.93
CA ASP A 33 -25.58 2.56 6.43
C ASP A 33 -25.72 3.37 5.12
N LYS A 34 -24.63 3.91 4.58
CA LYS A 34 -24.65 4.73 3.35
C LYS A 34 -24.58 3.83 2.12
N GLU A 35 -25.38 4.13 1.11
CA GLU A 35 -25.29 3.46 -0.19
C GLU A 35 -24.11 4.00 -1.02
N LEU A 36 -23.41 3.10 -1.72
CA LEU A 36 -22.39 3.48 -2.70
C LEU A 36 -23.05 4.13 -3.92
N LYS A 37 -22.66 5.36 -4.26
CA LYS A 37 -23.14 6.05 -5.46
C LYS A 37 -22.20 5.85 -6.65
N SER A 38 -20.90 5.95 -6.40
CA SER A 38 -19.86 5.80 -7.41
C SER A 38 -18.54 5.36 -6.80
N GLY A 39 -17.76 4.63 -7.59
CA GLY A 39 -16.37 4.32 -7.33
C GLY A 39 -15.72 3.69 -8.55
N GLU A 40 -14.40 3.60 -8.52
CA GLU A 40 -13.59 2.99 -9.58
C GLU A 40 -12.79 1.84 -8.98
N PHE A 41 -13.01 0.63 -9.49
CA PHE A 41 -12.16 -0.53 -9.21
C PHE A 41 -11.08 -0.63 -10.28
N THR A 42 -9.82 -0.75 -9.88
CA THR A 42 -8.68 -0.83 -10.81
C THR A 42 -7.89 -2.11 -10.59
N ILE A 43 -7.58 -2.81 -11.69
CA ILE A 43 -6.56 -3.86 -11.76
C ILE A 43 -5.28 -3.19 -12.26
N ILE A 44 -4.40 -2.82 -11.34
CA ILE A 44 -3.29 -1.89 -11.61
C ILE A 44 -2.33 -2.47 -12.66
N ASP A 45 -1.95 -3.74 -12.52
CA ASP A 45 -0.98 -4.38 -13.42
C ASP A 45 -1.49 -4.53 -14.86
N LEU A 46 -2.82 -4.50 -15.05
CA LEU A 46 -3.46 -4.61 -16.36
C LEU A 46 -3.92 -3.25 -16.90
N ASN A 47 -3.79 -2.18 -16.11
CA ASN A 47 -4.35 -0.86 -16.39
C ASN A 47 -5.84 -0.93 -16.77
N GLU A 48 -6.58 -1.83 -16.12
CA GLU A 48 -8.01 -2.04 -16.36
C GLU A 48 -8.81 -1.36 -15.26
N LYS A 49 -9.83 -0.58 -15.66
CA LYS A 49 -10.68 0.22 -14.77
C LYS A 49 -12.13 -0.19 -14.98
N ILE A 50 -12.84 -0.34 -13.87
CA ILE A 50 -14.24 -0.76 -13.84
C ILE A 50 -15.00 0.23 -12.97
N GLU A 51 -15.95 0.95 -13.58
CA GLU A 51 -16.85 1.83 -12.85
C GLU A 51 -17.86 1.02 -12.05
N ILE A 52 -18.03 1.38 -10.79
CA ILE A 52 -18.92 0.73 -9.84
C ILE A 52 -19.92 1.75 -9.33
N SER A 53 -21.19 1.52 -9.63
CA SER A 53 -22.29 2.36 -9.17
C SER A 53 -23.05 1.78 -7.97
N LYS A 54 -22.76 0.52 -7.59
CA LYS A 54 -23.39 -0.19 -6.47
C LYS A 54 -22.41 -1.16 -5.82
N ALA A 55 -22.52 -1.34 -4.51
CA ALA A 55 -21.71 -2.26 -3.72
C ALA A 55 -22.16 -3.72 -3.87
N GLU A 56 -22.35 -4.18 -5.12
CA GLU A 56 -22.72 -5.55 -5.45
C GLU A 56 -21.48 -6.35 -5.85
N SER A 57 -21.48 -7.64 -5.51
CA SER A 57 -20.36 -8.52 -5.87
C SER A 57 -20.34 -8.73 -7.39
N PHE A 58 -19.15 -8.67 -7.99
CA PHE A 58 -18.98 -8.89 -9.42
C PHE A 58 -17.75 -9.77 -9.70
N LYS A 59 -17.59 -10.18 -10.96
CA LYS A 59 -16.48 -11.04 -11.38
C LYS A 59 -15.57 -10.31 -12.33
N ILE A 60 -14.27 -10.58 -12.21
CA ILE A 60 -13.23 -10.12 -13.13
C ILE A 60 -12.46 -11.33 -13.67
N THR A 61 -11.86 -11.17 -14.85
CA THR A 61 -11.01 -12.19 -15.46
C THR A 61 -9.57 -11.72 -15.43
N LEU A 62 -8.68 -12.57 -14.93
CA LEU A 62 -7.24 -12.35 -14.94
C LEU A 62 -6.59 -13.31 -15.93
N PRO A 63 -5.54 -12.88 -16.66
CA PRO A 63 -4.93 -13.69 -17.71
C PRO A 63 -4.31 -14.97 -17.16
N GLU A 64 -3.80 -14.94 -15.93
CA GLU A 64 -3.18 -16.11 -15.31
C GLU A 64 -3.15 -16.07 -13.78
N LYS A 65 -2.62 -17.12 -13.16
CA LYS A 65 -2.30 -17.12 -11.73
C LYS A 65 -1.10 -16.21 -11.48
N GLY A 66 -1.24 -15.28 -10.55
CA GLY A 66 -0.23 -14.24 -10.43
C GLY A 66 -0.36 -13.42 -9.16
N LYS A 67 0.63 -12.56 -8.95
CA LYS A 67 0.51 -11.44 -8.02
C LYS A 67 -0.13 -10.31 -8.81
N TYR A 68 -1.18 -9.73 -8.26
CA TYR A 68 -1.88 -8.60 -8.85
C TYR A 68 -2.13 -7.55 -7.77
N GLN A 69 -2.18 -6.30 -8.18
CA GLN A 69 -2.53 -5.16 -7.36
C GLN A 69 -3.92 -4.65 -7.73
N PHE A 70 -4.75 -4.47 -6.71
CA PHE A 70 -6.12 -3.99 -6.85
C PHE A 70 -6.34 -2.77 -5.98
N SER A 71 -6.99 -1.75 -6.53
CA SER A 71 -7.44 -0.59 -5.77
C SER A 71 -8.91 -0.34 -6.02
N PHE A 72 -9.54 0.31 -5.04
CA PHE A 72 -10.88 0.85 -5.18
C PHE A 72 -10.89 2.25 -4.60
N VAL A 73 -11.43 3.21 -5.34
CA VAL A 73 -11.55 4.60 -4.92
C VAL A 73 -13.00 5.04 -5.03
N SER A 74 -13.48 5.78 -4.04
CA SER A 74 -14.80 6.39 -4.03
C SER A 74 -14.73 7.73 -3.31
N ASP A 75 -15.57 8.67 -3.71
CA ASP A 75 -15.64 9.98 -3.06
C ASP A 75 -16.36 9.90 -1.71
N ASP A 76 -17.34 9.01 -1.58
CA ASP A 76 -18.23 8.91 -0.42
C ASP A 76 -17.67 8.05 0.71
N PHE A 77 -16.66 7.21 0.42
CA PHE A 77 -16.14 6.19 1.34
C PHE A 77 -14.63 6.22 1.45
N THR A 78 -14.13 5.89 2.65
CA THR A 78 -12.79 5.34 2.77
C THR A 78 -12.86 3.85 2.45
N ALA A 79 -12.06 3.38 1.50
CA ALA A 79 -12.09 2.00 1.04
C ALA A 79 -10.77 1.27 1.25
N TYR A 80 -10.86 -0.01 1.60
CA TYR A 80 -9.71 -0.90 1.76
C TYR A 80 -9.88 -2.14 0.90
N THR A 81 -8.84 -2.49 0.14
CA THR A 81 -8.82 -3.68 -0.73
C THR A 81 -8.01 -4.79 -0.07
N PHE A 82 -8.67 -5.91 0.22
CA PHE A 82 -8.06 -7.11 0.80
C PHE A 82 -8.10 -8.25 -0.20
N TYR A 83 -6.96 -8.87 -0.46
CA TYR A 83 -6.88 -9.98 -1.39
C TYR A 83 -5.64 -10.86 -1.09
N PRO A 84 -5.66 -12.12 -1.51
CA PRO A 84 -4.51 -13.01 -1.38
C PRO A 84 -3.28 -12.45 -2.10
N THR A 85 -2.09 -12.64 -1.52
CA THR A 85 -0.80 -12.22 -2.13
C THR A 85 -0.59 -12.78 -3.54
N ARG A 86 -1.19 -13.95 -3.85
CA ARG A 86 -1.17 -14.56 -5.18
C ARG A 86 -2.54 -15.13 -5.51
N ILE A 87 -3.17 -14.59 -6.56
CA ILE A 87 -4.46 -15.04 -7.07
C ILE A 87 -4.30 -16.38 -7.79
N ASN A 88 -5.21 -17.31 -7.49
CA ASN A 88 -5.30 -18.63 -8.11
C ASN A 88 -6.75 -19.14 -8.00
N LYS A 89 -7.09 -20.25 -8.67
CA LYS A 89 -8.45 -20.84 -8.67
C LYS A 89 -9.10 -21.06 -7.30
N ARG A 90 -8.31 -21.21 -6.22
CA ARG A 90 -8.82 -21.40 -4.84
C ARG A 90 -8.78 -20.13 -4.00
N LYS A 91 -7.94 -19.15 -4.37
CA LYS A 91 -7.72 -17.90 -3.67
C LYS A 91 -7.93 -16.77 -4.67
N ASN A 92 -9.19 -16.47 -4.95
CA ASN A 92 -9.63 -15.59 -6.02
C ASN A 92 -10.71 -14.60 -5.56
N THR A 93 -10.76 -14.32 -4.26
CA THR A 93 -11.69 -13.32 -3.70
C THR A 93 -10.92 -12.05 -3.39
N ILE A 94 -11.44 -10.92 -3.86
CA ILE A 94 -10.98 -9.58 -3.52
C ILE A 94 -12.12 -8.92 -2.72
N THR A 95 -11.84 -8.49 -1.50
CA THR A 95 -12.82 -7.81 -0.65
C THR A 95 -12.52 -6.31 -0.67
N VAL A 96 -13.52 -5.52 -1.07
CA VAL A 96 -13.51 -4.07 -0.92
C VAL A 96 -14.33 -3.72 0.31
N ARG A 97 -13.67 -3.31 1.39
CA ARG A 97 -14.34 -2.86 2.60
C ARG A 97 -14.58 -1.36 2.53
N LEU A 98 -15.84 -0.96 2.67
CA LEU A 98 -16.25 0.44 2.69
C LEU A 98 -16.47 0.88 4.13
N MET A 99 -15.86 2.00 4.51
CA MET A 99 -15.98 2.61 5.82
C MET A 99 -16.40 4.06 5.68
N GLU A 100 -17.00 4.60 6.74
CA GLU A 100 -17.42 5.99 6.74
C GLU A 100 -16.21 6.88 6.56
N LYS A 101 -16.30 7.78 5.58
CA LYS A 101 -15.32 8.84 5.41
C LYS A 101 -15.50 9.78 6.59
N THR A 102 -14.64 9.64 7.60
CA THR A 102 -14.62 10.57 8.72
C THR A 102 -14.26 11.95 8.17
N GLU A 103 -15.24 12.84 8.09
CA GLU A 103 -14.99 14.27 7.92
C GLU A 103 -14.18 14.72 9.12
N PHE A 104 -12.86 14.76 8.97
CA PHE A 104 -12.00 15.47 9.90
C PHE A 104 -12.38 16.95 9.85
N LYS A 105 -13.22 17.39 10.79
CA LYS A 105 -13.38 18.81 11.11
C LYS A 105 -12.01 19.35 11.48
N ASN A 106 -11.32 19.97 10.52
CA ASN A 106 -10.14 20.83 10.67
C ASN A 106 -9.29 20.63 11.95
N THR A 107 -8.75 19.42 12.11
CA THR A 107 -7.50 19.19 12.83
C THR A 107 -6.71 18.21 11.98
N GLY A 108 -5.92 18.78 11.06
CA GLY A 108 -5.16 18.15 9.98
C GLY A 108 -4.98 16.62 10.03
N ILE A 109 -5.71 15.90 9.19
CA ILE A 109 -5.28 14.59 8.69
C ILE A 109 -5.15 14.72 7.18
N TYR A 110 -3.90 14.78 6.76
CA TYR A 110 -3.47 14.79 5.38
C TYR A 110 -4.08 13.61 4.62
N SER A 111 -4.90 13.90 3.62
CA SER A 111 -4.85 13.11 2.39
C SER A 111 -3.42 13.26 1.87
N PHE A 112 -2.55 12.29 2.11
CA PHE A 112 -1.22 12.37 1.51
C PHE A 112 -1.41 12.17 0.00
N PRO A 113 -1.16 13.19 -0.84
CA PRO A 113 -0.99 12.94 -2.27
C PRO A 113 0.09 11.87 -2.42
N MET A 114 -0.03 11.05 -3.47
CA MET A 114 0.98 10.10 -3.94
C MET A 114 2.23 10.84 -4.49
N ASN A 115 2.59 11.97 -3.89
CA ASN A 115 3.84 12.68 -4.11
C ASN A 115 4.61 12.60 -2.80
N LEU A 116 5.50 11.61 -2.71
CA LEU A 116 6.57 11.60 -1.73
C LEU A 116 7.42 12.86 -1.96
N GLU A 117 7.29 13.87 -1.10
CA GLU A 117 8.37 14.83 -0.92
C GLU A 117 9.38 14.19 0.05
N THR A 118 10.13 13.20 -0.43
CA THR A 118 11.19 12.52 0.36
C THR A 118 12.51 13.28 0.40
N ASP A 119 12.58 14.40 -0.31
CA ASP A 119 13.77 15.26 -0.41
C ASP A 119 13.46 16.67 0.11
N LEU A 120 12.93 16.75 1.33
CA LEU A 120 12.70 18.05 1.98
C LEU A 120 14.03 18.69 2.37
N THR A 121 14.12 20.00 2.21
CA THR A 121 15.21 20.77 2.82
C THR A 121 15.01 20.87 4.34
N ASP A 122 16.09 21.12 5.08
CA ASP A 122 16.02 21.33 6.54
C ASP A 122 14.97 22.39 6.93
N GLU A 123 14.84 23.48 6.15
CA GLU A 123 13.87 24.54 6.39
C GLU A 123 12.43 24.05 6.23
N GLN A 124 12.15 23.21 5.22
CA GLN A 124 10.84 22.60 5.05
C GLN A 124 10.52 21.60 6.16
N ILE A 125 11.54 20.88 6.67
CA ILE A 125 11.39 19.98 7.82
C ILE A 125 11.04 20.79 9.07
N GLU A 126 11.75 21.90 9.33
CA GLU A 126 11.45 22.79 10.45
C GLU A 126 10.04 23.37 10.38
N GLN A 127 9.59 23.82 9.20
CA GLN A 127 8.21 24.26 9.00
C GLN A 127 7.19 23.16 9.33
N ARG A 128 7.46 21.90 8.98
CA ARG A 128 6.57 20.78 9.32
C ARG A 128 6.59 20.45 10.81
N ILE A 129 7.71 20.68 11.50
CA ILE A 129 7.82 20.57 12.96
C ILE A 129 6.94 21.64 13.63
N GLU A 130 7.06 22.90 13.21
CA GLU A 130 6.27 24.02 13.74
C GLU A 130 4.77 23.82 13.53
N ASN A 131 4.39 23.31 12.36
CA ASN A 131 3.00 23.00 12.04
C ASN A 131 2.50 21.71 12.73
N GLY A 132 3.38 20.94 13.38
CA GLY A 132 3.04 19.70 14.10
C GLY A 132 2.73 18.50 13.20
N THR A 133 3.24 18.50 11.98
CA THR A 133 2.81 17.62 10.88
C THR A 133 3.89 16.64 10.44
N LEU A 134 5.13 16.79 10.93
CA LEU A 134 6.21 15.84 10.70
C LEU A 134 6.05 14.60 11.60
N ASN A 135 6.03 13.41 11.00
CA ASN A 135 5.84 12.15 11.71
C ASN A 135 6.71 11.04 11.13
N PHE A 136 7.23 10.18 12.00
CA PHE A 136 7.69 8.85 11.60
C PHE A 136 6.51 7.98 11.17
N ILE A 137 6.78 6.97 10.34
CA ILE A 137 5.82 6.00 9.86
C ILE A 137 6.20 4.61 10.38
N MET A 138 5.28 3.96 11.10
CA MET A 138 5.42 2.55 11.49
C MET A 138 4.21 1.74 11.07
N HIS A 139 4.41 0.47 10.72
CA HIS A 139 3.32 -0.48 10.53
C HIS A 139 3.01 -1.20 11.84
N GLY A 140 1.72 -1.31 12.19
CA GLY A 140 1.27 -1.90 13.44
C GLY A 140 -0.11 -2.56 13.33
N ILE A 141 -0.40 -3.47 14.27
CA ILE A 141 -1.71 -4.14 14.36
C ILE A 141 -2.76 -3.21 14.99
N ASP A 142 -2.32 -2.33 15.87
CA ASP A 142 -3.15 -1.34 16.55
C ASP A 142 -2.77 0.10 16.13
N SER A 143 -3.65 1.05 16.45
CA SER A 143 -3.45 2.48 16.27
C SER A 143 -2.86 3.19 17.50
N SER A 144 -2.44 2.45 18.53
CA SER A 144 -1.95 3.05 19.78
C SER A 144 -0.57 3.67 19.57
N ILE A 145 -0.33 4.88 20.04
CA ILE A 145 1.00 5.50 19.97
C ILE A 145 1.75 5.19 21.28
N PRO A 146 2.95 4.58 21.23
CA PRO A 146 3.73 4.32 22.44
C PRO A 146 4.06 5.62 23.18
N LYS A 147 4.11 5.57 24.52
CA LYS A 147 4.32 6.76 25.37
C LYS A 147 5.60 7.51 25.02
N GLU A 148 6.66 6.78 24.68
CA GLU A 148 7.93 7.36 24.25
C GLU A 148 7.79 8.25 23.00
N TYR A 149 6.85 7.97 22.09
CA TYR A 149 6.61 8.83 20.93
C TYR A 149 5.74 10.05 21.23
N VAL A 150 4.94 10.00 22.30
CA VAL A 150 4.25 11.19 22.81
C VAL A 150 5.28 12.15 23.41
N GLU A 151 6.17 11.64 24.25
CA GLU A 151 7.28 12.41 24.86
C GLU A 151 8.25 12.92 23.78
N PHE A 152 8.55 12.10 22.76
CA PHE A 152 9.38 12.51 21.63
C PHE A 152 8.75 13.66 20.83
N LYS A 153 7.43 13.62 20.61
CA LYS A 153 6.71 14.70 19.93
C LYS A 153 6.74 15.99 20.73
N GLU A 154 6.58 15.93 22.05
CA GLU A 154 6.69 17.11 22.91
C GLU A 154 8.09 17.74 22.86
N LYS A 155 9.14 16.90 22.81
CA LYS A 155 10.54 17.36 22.82
C LYS A 155 11.04 17.87 21.46
N TYR A 156 10.71 17.15 20.38
CA TYR A 156 11.27 17.41 19.05
C TYR A 156 10.24 17.94 18.05
N GLY A 157 8.95 17.95 18.40
CA GLY A 157 7.84 18.27 17.50
C GLY A 157 7.59 17.22 16.41
N ILE A 158 8.22 16.04 16.52
CA ILE A 158 8.12 14.95 15.55
C ILE A 158 7.27 13.82 16.15
N GLY A 159 6.16 13.50 15.51
CA GLY A 159 5.24 12.47 15.97
C GLY A 159 5.49 11.09 15.36
N LEU A 160 4.51 10.21 15.59
CA LEU A 160 4.42 8.89 14.98
C LEU A 160 3.03 8.70 14.39
N ILE A 161 2.99 8.21 13.14
CA ILE A 161 1.79 7.61 12.57
C ILE A 161 1.97 6.10 12.46
N LYS A 162 0.94 5.36 12.89
CA LYS A 162 0.86 3.92 12.67
C LYS A 162 -0.04 3.63 11.48
N GLU A 163 0.52 2.97 10.48
CA GLU A 163 -0.17 2.43 9.32
C GLU A 163 -0.49 0.95 9.53
N ASN A 164 -1.40 0.43 8.70
CA ASN A 164 -1.86 -0.95 8.80
C ASN A 164 -0.69 -1.97 8.75
N CYS A 165 -0.87 -3.11 9.42
CA CYS A 165 0.12 -4.18 9.52
C CYS A 165 0.42 -4.91 8.19
N VAL A 166 -0.40 -4.71 7.16
CA VAL A 166 -0.13 -5.24 5.82
C VAL A 166 0.90 -4.33 5.16
N ILE A 167 2.14 -4.80 5.16
CA ILE A 167 3.27 -4.11 4.53
C ILE A 167 3.31 -4.51 3.05
N ASP A 168 2.89 -3.61 2.17
CA ASP A 168 3.14 -3.75 0.73
C ASP A 168 4.48 -3.07 0.36
N PRO A 169 5.09 -3.43 -0.79
CA PRO A 169 6.41 -2.89 -1.16
C PRO A 169 6.46 -1.35 -1.29
N LEU A 170 5.36 -0.72 -1.71
CA LEU A 170 5.30 0.73 -1.88
C LEU A 170 5.17 1.44 -0.53
N SER A 171 4.27 0.97 0.35
CA SER A 171 4.17 1.52 1.71
C SER A 171 5.46 1.34 2.50
N PHE A 172 6.11 0.18 2.37
CA PHE A 172 7.42 -0.07 2.97
C PHE A 172 8.49 0.90 2.49
N LYS A 173 8.58 1.12 1.17
CA LYS A 173 9.52 2.07 0.56
C LYS A 173 9.27 3.48 1.09
N ARG A 174 8.01 3.92 1.11
CA ARG A 174 7.62 5.24 1.63
C ARG A 174 7.99 5.43 3.09
N ALA A 175 7.65 4.47 3.94
CA ALA A 175 7.98 4.54 5.36
C ALA A 175 9.49 4.62 5.57
N THR A 176 10.25 3.81 4.81
CA THR A 176 11.72 3.80 4.84
C THR A 176 12.31 5.16 4.45
N GLU A 177 11.91 5.71 3.30
CA GLU A 177 12.46 6.98 2.79
C GLU A 177 12.10 8.17 3.68
N ASN A 178 10.85 8.26 4.16
CA ASN A 178 10.42 9.28 5.12
C ASN A 178 11.21 9.19 6.43
N ASN A 179 11.31 7.99 7.00
CA ASN A 179 11.97 7.81 8.28
C ASN A 179 13.48 8.07 8.18
N GLN A 180 14.10 7.73 7.05
CA GLN A 180 15.51 8.01 6.80
C GLN A 180 15.76 9.53 6.68
N MET A 181 14.91 10.27 5.96
CA MET A 181 15.02 11.73 5.87
C MET A 181 14.93 12.39 7.26
N ILE A 182 13.96 11.98 8.09
CA ILE A 182 13.84 12.49 9.46
C ILE A 182 15.06 12.10 10.31
N PHE A 183 15.57 10.87 10.15
CA PHE A 183 16.75 10.39 10.86
C PHE A 183 18.00 11.21 10.54
N ASP A 184 18.23 11.50 9.25
CA ASP A 184 19.37 12.28 8.79
C ASP A 184 19.29 13.73 9.32
N PHE A 185 18.10 14.33 9.30
CA PHE A 185 17.87 15.65 9.89
C PHE A 185 18.15 15.66 11.40
N LEU A 186 17.62 14.70 12.16
CA LEU A 186 17.83 14.61 13.60
C LEU A 186 19.31 14.38 13.94
N ASN A 187 20.02 13.55 13.17
CA ASN A 187 21.45 13.35 13.35
C ASN A 187 22.26 14.61 13.08
N LYS A 188 21.91 15.35 12.03
CA LYS A 188 22.55 16.62 11.70
C LYS A 188 22.33 17.68 12.78
N LYS A 189 21.12 17.74 13.35
CA LYS A 189 20.72 18.79 14.30
C LYS A 189 21.07 18.48 15.76
N TYR A 190 20.92 17.23 16.18
CA TYR A 190 21.00 16.83 17.59
C TYR A 190 22.07 15.75 17.87
N GLY A 191 22.81 15.30 16.86
CA GLY A 191 23.77 14.20 16.98
C GLY A 191 23.07 12.84 17.01
N THR A 192 23.78 11.78 17.42
CA THR A 192 23.33 10.38 17.26
C THR A 192 22.72 9.75 18.52
N ASP A 193 22.47 10.53 19.57
CA ASP A 193 22.03 10.01 20.88
C ASP A 193 20.51 9.90 21.01
N TRP A 194 19.75 10.71 20.26
CA TRP A 194 18.28 10.73 20.29
C TRP A 194 17.61 9.38 20.00
N PRO A 195 18.17 8.44 19.19
CA PRO A 195 17.52 7.15 18.96
C PRO A 195 17.39 6.31 20.24
N ASN A 196 18.20 6.59 21.27
CA ASN A 196 18.13 5.89 22.56
C ASN A 196 16.88 6.27 23.37
N GLU A 197 16.20 7.36 22.98
CA GLU A 197 14.94 7.80 23.60
C GLU A 197 13.74 7.01 23.08
N LEU A 198 13.89 6.28 21.97
CA LEU A 198 12.86 5.45 21.36
C LEU A 198 13.12 3.96 21.62
N LYS A 199 12.20 3.30 22.33
CA LYS A 199 12.30 1.86 22.60
C LYS A 199 12.06 1.01 21.35
N ALA A 200 11.11 1.42 20.52
CA ALA A 200 10.86 0.86 19.21
C ALA A 200 11.41 1.82 18.15
N LYS A 201 12.28 1.33 17.27
CA LYS A 201 12.83 2.14 16.18
C LYS A 201 11.86 2.16 14.99
N PRO A 202 11.65 3.31 14.35
CA PRO A 202 10.95 3.39 13.07
C PRO A 202 11.63 2.52 12.00
N PHE A 203 10.85 2.00 11.05
CA PHE A 203 11.39 1.20 9.95
C PHE A 203 12.38 1.99 9.09
N GLY A 204 13.37 1.30 8.53
CA GLY A 204 14.26 1.88 7.53
C GLY A 204 15.45 2.66 8.08
N ILE A 205 15.50 2.89 9.39
CA ILE A 205 16.61 3.57 10.06
C ILE A 205 17.76 2.58 10.30
N LYS A 206 18.98 2.95 9.86
CA LYS A 206 20.22 2.19 10.09
C LYS A 206 20.99 2.71 11.30
#